data_AF-A0A2V7H636-F1
#
_entry.id   AF-A0A2V7H636-F1
#
_cell.length_a   1.000
_cell.length_b   1.000
_cell.length_c   1.000
_cell.angle_alpha   90.00
_cell.angle_beta   90.00
_cell.angle_gamma   90.00
#
_symmetry.space_group_name_H-M   'P 1'
#
loop_
_entity.id
_entity.type
_entity.pdbx_description
1 polymer ?
#
loop_
_entity_poly.entity_id
_entity_poly.type
_entity_poly.pdbx_seq_one_letter_code
_entity_poly.pdbx_strand_id
1 'polypeptide(L)'
;MHGLKGERVLMRIHIGERDKFESEPLYWAIVQMLRKRHYAGATVTRGIMGFGASSRIHAARFLDLSLDLPIIVECVETQEKIDEILPTLDEMVGGGLITLEKVNVITYRPHETNEGRDEEVPAHMTGSNPIT
;
A
#
# COMPACT_ATOMS: atom_id res chain seq x y z
N MET A 1 -8.93 -15.48 -15.87
CA MET A 1 -8.89 -14.22 -15.10
C MET A 1 -10.34 -13.86 -14.76
N HIS A 2 -10.74 -13.95 -13.50
CA HIS A 2 -12.10 -13.58 -13.10
C HIS A 2 -12.28 -12.08 -13.29
N GLY A 3 -13.33 -11.66 -14.01
CA GLY A 3 -13.59 -10.25 -14.24
C GLY A 3 -13.79 -9.51 -12.91
N LEU A 4 -13.14 -8.36 -12.73
CA LEU A 4 -13.29 -7.52 -11.54
C LEU A 4 -14.63 -6.76 -11.51
N LYS A 5 -15.45 -6.86 -12.57
CA LYS A 5 -16.70 -6.10 -12.72
C LYS A 5 -17.76 -6.48 -11.67
N GLY A 6 -18.49 -5.48 -11.17
CA GLY A 6 -19.57 -5.64 -10.19
C GLY A 6 -19.16 -5.21 -8.77
N GLU A 7 -19.94 -5.64 -7.77
CA GLU A 7 -19.68 -5.32 -6.35
C GLU A 7 -18.35 -5.92 -5.89
N ARG A 8 -17.45 -5.07 -5.41
CA ARG A 8 -16.11 -5.40 -4.92
C ARG A 8 -15.85 -4.58 -3.65
N VAL A 9 -14.70 -4.82 -3.06
CA VAL A 9 -14.22 -4.14 -1.86
C VAL A 9 -12.97 -3.37 -2.24
N LEU A 10 -12.98 -2.08 -1.91
CA LEU A 10 -11.80 -1.23 -1.91
C LEU A 10 -11.16 -1.30 -0.53
N MET A 11 -9.96 -1.86 -0.46
CA MET A 11 -9.13 -1.82 0.74
C MET A 11 -8.15 -0.67 0.65
N ARG A 12 -8.06 0.11 1.74
CA ARG A 12 -7.03 1.15 1.91
C ARG A 12 -6.21 0.89 3.16
N ILE A 13 -4.90 0.92 3.00
CA ILE A 13 -3.92 0.73 4.07
C ILE A 13 -3.18 2.04 4.26
N HIS A 14 -3.35 2.66 5.42
CA HIS A 14 -2.74 3.93 5.81
C HIS A 14 -1.55 3.66 6.73
N ILE A 15 -0.36 4.03 6.27
CA ILE A 15 0.92 3.79 6.94
C ILE A 15 1.85 5.01 6.78
N GLY A 16 2.95 5.05 7.51
CA GLY A 16 4.02 6.03 7.33
C GLY A 16 4.94 5.68 6.15
N GLU A 17 5.57 6.69 5.55
CA GLU A 17 6.58 6.52 4.51
C GLU A 17 7.83 5.81 5.04
N ARG A 18 8.13 5.99 6.32
CA ARG A 18 9.30 5.39 7.00
C ARG A 18 9.04 4.02 7.59
N ASP A 19 7.80 3.52 7.53
CA ASP A 19 7.46 2.19 8.04
C ASP A 19 8.20 1.11 7.26
N LYS A 20 8.64 0.06 7.96
CA LYS A 20 9.44 -1.02 7.38
C LYS A 20 8.89 -2.39 7.75
N PHE A 21 9.08 -3.34 6.84
CA PHE A 21 8.88 -4.76 7.05
C PHE A 21 10.12 -5.52 6.58
N GLU A 22 10.74 -6.31 7.46
CA GLU A 22 11.95 -7.10 7.16
C GLU A 22 13.08 -6.32 6.47
N SER A 23 13.24 -5.03 6.80
CA SER A 23 14.22 -4.06 6.26
C SER A 23 13.82 -3.31 4.99
N GLU A 24 12.72 -3.69 4.33
CA GLU A 24 12.16 -3.01 3.16
C GLU A 24 11.09 -1.99 3.55
N PRO A 25 10.84 -0.94 2.75
CA PRO A 25 9.69 -0.05 2.97
C PRO A 25 8.38 -0.83 3.01
N LEU A 26 7.54 -0.59 4.02
CA LEU A 26 6.33 -1.37 4.25
C LEU A 26 5.35 -1.30 3.07
N TYR A 27 5.17 -0.12 2.46
CA TYR A 27 4.32 0.04 1.28
C TYR A 27 4.81 -0.83 0.11
N TRP A 28 6.12 -0.98 -0.06
CA TRP A 28 6.73 -1.78 -1.11
C TRP A 28 6.50 -3.27 -0.85
N ALA A 29 6.73 -3.72 0.38
CA ALA A 29 6.46 -5.09 0.80
C ALA A 29 4.98 -5.47 0.56
N ILE A 30 4.04 -4.59 0.89
CA ILE A 30 2.60 -4.78 0.65
C ILE A 30 2.31 -4.92 -0.85
N VAL A 31 2.81 -4.01 -1.69
CA VAL A 31 2.60 -4.07 -3.15
C VAL A 31 3.16 -5.37 -3.73
N GLN A 32 4.35 -5.77 -3.32
CA GLN A 32 4.97 -7.01 -3.77
C GLN A 32 4.18 -8.25 -3.34
N MET A 33 3.63 -8.26 -2.12
CA MET A 33 2.75 -9.32 -1.65
C MET A 33 1.46 -9.39 -2.47
N LEU A 34 0.78 -8.27 -2.71
CA LEU A 34 -0.44 -8.20 -3.53
C LEU A 34 -0.17 -8.68 -4.96
N ARG A 35 0.97 -8.29 -5.55
CA ARG A 35 1.41 -8.74 -6.87
C ARG A 35 1.64 -10.26 -6.90
N LYS A 36 2.38 -10.81 -5.91
CA LYS A 36 2.63 -12.26 -5.79
C LYS A 36 1.35 -13.08 -5.65
N ARG A 37 0.31 -12.51 -5.02
CA ARG A 37 -1.02 -13.14 -4.87
C ARG A 37 -1.98 -12.84 -6.04
N HIS A 38 -1.48 -12.27 -7.14
CA HIS A 38 -2.27 -12.00 -8.35
C HIS A 38 -3.53 -11.15 -8.10
N TYR A 39 -3.38 -10.11 -7.28
CA TYR A 39 -4.40 -9.06 -7.16
C TYR A 39 -4.55 -8.31 -8.49
N ALA A 40 -5.74 -7.74 -8.71
CA ALA A 40 -6.05 -7.02 -9.95
C ALA A 40 -5.17 -5.78 -10.16
N GLY A 41 -4.67 -5.20 -9.07
CA GLY A 41 -3.73 -4.08 -9.07
C GLY A 41 -3.65 -3.45 -7.68
N ALA A 42 -2.70 -2.55 -7.51
CA ALA A 42 -2.60 -1.69 -6.34
C ALA A 42 -2.17 -0.29 -6.78
N THR A 43 -2.64 0.73 -6.09
CA THR A 43 -2.22 2.13 -6.26
C THR A 43 -1.60 2.60 -4.96
N VAL A 44 -0.48 3.32 -5.05
CA VAL A 44 0.17 3.92 -3.89
C VAL A 44 0.11 5.43 -4.03
N THR A 45 -0.46 6.09 -3.04
CA THR A 45 -0.57 7.55 -2.97
C THR A 45 0.21 8.06 -1.77
N ARG A 46 1.10 9.04 -2.00
CA ARG A 46 1.82 9.76 -0.94
C ARG A 46 1.14 11.08 -0.66
N GLY A 47 0.67 11.26 0.57
CA GLY A 47 0.09 12.52 1.03
C GLY A 47 1.16 13.57 1.36
N ILE A 48 0.75 14.83 1.36
CA ILE A 48 1.61 15.97 1.69
C ILE A 48 1.71 16.21 3.21
N MET A 49 0.70 15.76 3.97
CA MET A 49 0.60 15.85 5.42
C MET A 49 -0.49 14.89 5.92
N GLY A 50 -0.40 14.46 7.18
CA GLY A 50 -1.42 13.64 7.83
C GLY A 50 -1.22 13.61 9.35
N PHE A 51 -2.26 13.20 10.09
CA PHE A 51 -2.19 12.94 11.52
C PHE A 51 -2.99 11.66 11.82
N GLY A 52 -2.60 10.90 12.84
CA GLY A 52 -3.23 9.62 13.13
C GLY A 52 -2.87 9.04 14.50
N ALA A 53 -3.54 7.94 14.86
CA ALA A 53 -3.39 7.28 16.16
C ALA A 53 -1.98 6.73 16.43
N SER A 54 -1.21 6.45 15.38
CA SER A 54 0.18 5.99 15.41
C SER A 54 1.22 7.09 15.71
N SER A 55 0.81 8.32 16.04
CA SER A 55 1.69 9.43 16.50
C SER A 55 2.50 9.14 17.79
N ARG A 56 2.44 7.92 18.34
CA ARG A 56 3.27 7.42 19.45
C ARG A 56 3.60 5.96 19.12
N ILE A 57 4.81 5.63 18.63
CA ILE A 57 5.99 5.41 19.48
C ILE A 57 7.26 6.06 18.86
N HIS A 58 7.33 7.39 18.82
CA HIS A 58 8.59 8.11 19.03
C HIS A 58 8.35 9.18 20.08
N ALA A 59 8.22 8.72 21.33
CA ALA A 59 8.21 9.60 22.49
C ALA A 59 9.63 10.14 22.73
N ALA A 60 10.05 11.13 21.95
CA ALA A 60 11.03 12.14 22.36
C ALA A 60 11.24 13.19 21.26
N ARG A 61 10.30 14.12 21.10
CA ARG A 61 10.52 15.56 21.36
C ARG A 61 9.35 16.37 20.86
N PHE A 62 9.05 17.39 21.63
CA PHE A 62 7.95 18.35 21.52
C PHE A 62 8.06 19.30 20.29
N LEU A 63 8.73 18.85 19.22
CA LEU A 63 8.99 19.54 17.95
C LEU A 63 8.77 18.63 16.72
N ASP A 64 8.31 17.37 16.91
CA ASP A 64 8.21 16.37 15.85
C ASP A 64 6.83 16.37 15.13
N LEU A 65 6.36 17.54 14.72
CA LEU A 65 5.34 17.69 13.64
C LEU A 65 5.95 17.28 12.27
N SER A 66 6.79 16.24 12.26
CA SER A 66 7.99 16.14 11.44
C SER A 66 7.96 14.90 10.55
N LEU A 67 7.79 15.16 9.26
CA LEU A 67 8.49 14.49 8.15
C LEU A 67 8.18 13.00 7.83
N ASP A 68 7.32 12.30 8.56
CA ASP A 68 6.81 11.01 8.09
C ASP A 68 5.52 11.21 7.30
N LEU A 69 5.64 11.16 5.96
CA LEU A 69 4.52 11.43 5.08
C LEU A 69 3.56 10.24 5.06
N PRO A 70 2.23 10.46 5.09
CA PRO A 70 1.29 9.36 5.00
C PRO A 70 1.35 8.71 3.63
N ILE A 71 1.46 7.39 3.60
CA ILE A 71 1.32 6.55 2.42
C ILE A 71 -0.01 5.80 2.51
N ILE A 72 -0.75 5.79 1.41
CA ILE A 72 -1.99 5.04 1.26
C ILE A 72 -1.77 4.01 0.15
N VAL A 73 -1.88 2.73 0.49
CA VAL A 73 -1.91 1.64 -0.49
C VAL A 73 -3.36 1.21 -0.68
N GLU A 74 -3.84 1.26 -1.92
CA GLU A 74 -5.22 0.97 -2.28
C GLU A 74 -5.28 -0.23 -3.25
N CYS A 75 -6.17 -1.18 -3.00
CA CYS A 75 -6.50 -2.22 -3.97
C CYS A 75 -8.00 -2.53 -3.96
N VAL A 76 -8.52 -2.92 -5.12
CA VAL A 76 -9.91 -3.34 -5.27
C VAL A 76 -9.92 -4.82 -5.56
N GLU A 77 -10.62 -5.60 -4.73
CA GLU A 77 -10.83 -7.02 -4.99
C GLU A 77 -12.16 -7.58 -4.47
N THR A 78 -12.41 -8.87 -4.68
CA THR A 78 -13.51 -9.60 -4.03
C THR A 78 -13.31 -9.63 -2.52
N GLN A 79 -14.42 -9.72 -1.78
CA GLN A 79 -14.38 -9.81 -0.32
C GLN A 79 -13.54 -10.99 0.14
N GLU A 80 -13.65 -12.14 -0.54
CA GLU A 80 -12.94 -13.37 -0.20
C GLU A 80 -11.42 -13.18 -0.27
N LYS A 81 -10.91 -12.56 -1.35
CA LYS A 81 -9.47 -12.31 -1.45
C LYS A 81 -8.99 -11.34 -0.38
N ILE A 82 -9.76 -10.28 -0.11
CA ILE A 82 -9.44 -9.34 0.95
C ILE A 82 -9.35 -10.06 2.30
N ASP A 83 -10.33 -10.89 2.63
CA ASP A 83 -10.35 -11.63 3.90
C ASP A 83 -9.14 -12.59 4.03
N GLU A 84 -8.70 -13.20 2.93
CA GLU A 84 -7.50 -14.06 2.89
C GLU A 84 -6.18 -13.32 3.16
N ILE A 85 -6.11 -12.00 2.87
CA ILE A 85 -4.87 -11.21 3.05
C ILE A 85 -4.83 -10.47 4.38
N LEU A 86 -5.99 -10.20 5.00
CA LEU A 86 -6.08 -9.43 6.23
C LEU A 86 -5.19 -9.95 7.37
N PRO A 87 -5.11 -11.27 7.67
CA PRO A 87 -4.22 -11.76 8.74
C PRO A 87 -2.74 -11.46 8.45
N THR A 88 -2.31 -11.61 7.20
CA THR A 88 -0.93 -11.31 6.81
C THR A 88 -0.66 -9.79 6.88
N LEU A 89 -1.63 -8.96 6.51
CA LEU A 89 -1.51 -7.51 6.65
C LEU A 89 -1.45 -7.08 8.11
N ASP A 90 -2.21 -7.71 9.00
CA ASP A 90 -2.19 -7.43 10.43
C ASP A 90 -0.80 -7.73 11.04
N GLU A 91 -0.15 -8.81 10.60
CA GLU A 91 1.24 -9.13 10.98
C GLU A 91 2.26 -8.13 10.43
N MET A 92 2.06 -7.64 9.21
CA MET A 92 2.97 -6.68 8.57
C MET A 92 2.82 -5.26 9.10
N VAL A 93 1.59 -4.84 9.40
CA VAL A 93 1.25 -3.47 9.80
C VAL A 93 1.29 -3.38 11.33
N GLY A 94 2.49 -3.14 11.87
CA GLY A 94 2.68 -2.95 13.33
C GLY A 94 1.96 -1.71 13.92
N GLY A 95 1.50 -0.80 13.07
CA GLY A 95 0.67 0.35 13.43
C GLY A 95 0.16 1.07 12.18
N GLY A 96 -1.09 1.54 12.21
CA GLY A 96 -1.71 2.18 11.04
C GLY A 96 -3.23 2.09 11.08
N LEU A 97 -3.85 2.23 9.91
CA LEU A 97 -5.29 2.06 9.72
C LEU A 97 -5.55 1.29 8.44
N ILE A 98 -6.38 0.25 8.51
CA ILE A 98 -6.91 -0.46 7.34
C ILE A 98 -8.41 -0.20 7.28
N THR A 99 -8.90 0.23 6.11
CA THR A 99 -10.34 0.45 5.87
C THR A 99 -10.82 -0.35 4.67
N LEU A 100 -12.08 -0.78 4.72
CA LEU A 100 -12.77 -1.47 3.63
C LEU A 100 -14.01 -0.65 3.23
N GLU A 101 -14.21 -0.49 1.92
CA GLU A 101 -15.36 0.21 1.36
C GLU A 101 -15.98 -0.63 0.24
N LYS A 102 -17.31 -0.76 0.22
CA LYS A 102 -18.02 -1.39 -0.89
C LYS A 102 -17.98 -0.49 -2.12
N VAL A 103 -17.55 -1.03 -3.25
CA VAL A 103 -17.47 -0.31 -4.53
C VAL A 103 -18.10 -1.13 -5.64
N ASN A 104 -18.58 -0.47 -6.71
CA ASN A 104 -19.06 -1.15 -7.90
C ASN A 104 -18.13 -0.88 -9.08
N VAL A 105 -17.40 -1.90 -9.51
CA VAL A 105 -16.43 -1.80 -10.60
C VAL A 105 -17.18 -1.81 -11.95
N ILE A 106 -17.09 -0.68 -12.66
CA ILE A 106 -17.76 -0.49 -13.96
C ILE A 106 -16.98 -1.16 -15.09
N THR A 107 -15.66 -1.00 -15.09
CA THR A 107 -14.77 -1.55 -16.11
C THR A 107 -13.45 -2.00 -15.49
N TYR A 108 -12.94 -3.11 -16.01
CA TYR A 108 -11.61 -3.61 -15.69
C TYR A 108 -11.04 -4.20 -16.97
N ARG A 109 -9.91 -3.66 -17.43
CA ARG A 109 -9.20 -4.10 -18.63
C ARG A 109 -7.73 -4.21 -18.25
N PRO A 110 -7.23 -5.43 -17.97
CA PRO A 110 -5.80 -5.59 -17.79
C PRO A 110 -5.11 -5.20 -19.10
N HIS A 111 -4.01 -4.45 -19.03
CA HIS A 111 -3.15 -4.26 -20.19
C HIS A 111 -2.60 -5.62 -20.61
N GLU A 112 -2.55 -5.88 -21.92
CA GLU A 112 -1.80 -7.03 -22.44
C GLU A 112 -0.34 -6.84 -22.04
N THR A 113 0.11 -7.61 -21.06
CA THR A 113 1.52 -7.65 -20.69
C THR A 113 2.27 -8.30 -21.85
N ASN A 114 3.05 -7.53 -22.60
CA ASN A 114 4.14 -8.12 -23.38
C ASN A 114 5.12 -8.73 -22.36
N GLU A 115 5.04 -10.05 -22.17
CA GLU A 115 5.97 -10.82 -21.34
C GLU A 115 7.40 -10.54 -21.82
N GLY A 116 8.19 -9.78 -21.03
CA GLY A 116 9.58 -9.50 -21.43
C GLY A 116 10.29 -8.28 -20.83
N ARG A 117 9.74 -7.59 -19.83
CA ARG A 117 10.52 -6.60 -19.06
C ARG A 117 10.33 -6.82 -17.57
N ASP A 118 11.29 -7.52 -16.98
CA ASP A 118 11.61 -7.37 -15.57
C ASP A 118 12.06 -5.92 -15.37
N GLU A 119 11.11 -5.04 -15.09
CA GLU A 119 11.42 -3.65 -14.73
C GLU A 119 11.93 -3.66 -13.29
N GLU A 120 13.26 -3.68 -13.15
CA GLU A 120 13.93 -3.14 -11.96
C GLU A 120 13.37 -1.74 -11.71
N VAL A 121 12.78 -1.54 -10.53
CA VAL A 121 12.27 -0.22 -10.13
C VAL A 121 13.45 0.76 -10.18
N PRO A 122 13.36 1.86 -10.94
CA PRO A 122 14.46 2.81 -11.04
C PRO A 122 14.86 3.33 -9.66
N ALA A 123 16.16 3.39 -9.37
CA ALA A 123 16.72 3.82 -8.08
C ALA A 123 16.27 5.23 -7.61
N HIS A 124 15.68 6.04 -8.51
CA HIS A 124 15.10 7.34 -8.13
C HIS A 124 13.68 7.23 -7.53
N MET A 125 13.03 6.07 -7.63
CA MET A 125 11.74 5.76 -6.99
C MET A 125 11.91 5.07 -5.63
N THR A 126 13.11 4.60 -5.30
CA THR A 126 13.51 4.25 -3.93
C THR A 126 13.96 5.52 -3.23
N GLY A 127 13.01 6.24 -2.59
CA GLY A 127 13.16 7.59 -2.05
C GLY A 127 14.43 7.89 -1.25
N SER A 128 15.52 8.14 -1.96
CA SER A 128 16.78 8.67 -1.43
C SER A 128 17.15 9.82 -2.35
N ASN A 129 16.63 11.00 -2.02
CA ASN A 129 17.14 12.23 -2.60
C ASN A 129 18.47 12.53 -1.88
N PRO A 130 19.63 12.54 -2.54
CA PRO A 130 20.84 13.01 -1.90
C PRO A 130 20.68 14.51 -1.65
N ILE A 131 20.64 14.88 -0.37
CA ILE A 131 20.77 16.28 0.03
C ILE A 131 22.16 16.72 -0.42
N THR A 132 22.21 17.69 -1.34
CA THR A 132 23.40 18.52 -1.56
C THR A 132 23.42 19.61 -0.50
#